data_AF-A0ABD2PIS7-F1
#
_entry.id   AF-A0ABD2PIS7-F1
#
_cell.length_a   1.000
_cell.length_b   1.000
_cell.length_c   1.000
_cell.angle_alpha   90.00
_cell.angle_beta   90.00
_cell.angle_gamma   90.00
#
_symmetry.space_group_name_H-M   'P 1'
#
loop_
_entity.id
_entity.type
_entity.pdbx_description
1 polymer ?
#
loop_
_entity_poly.entity_id
_entity_poly.type
_entity_poly.pdbx_seq_one_letter_code
_entity_poly.pdbx_strand_id
1 'polypeptide(L)'
;MRDTKPYTWDSEHKDPVLWNHARVAETLLGEYKSFFFHRYPKADFGDVSDRKAILEKLKCHNFTWYLRNINPEQFDPAKAKMTGRIRNPTSDLCLDVNEEFRKIVVNPCHDRGEFQLWFYTEKEEIHQGYQNKCFDSEKRMPEIGIEQCRRNYGTQHYPNQSLKSREIRKDDKCLTLEKYRNRAIMKRCRDQDPNQEWVWNDGSFFKLNG
;
A
#
# COMPACT_ATOMS: atom_id res chain seq x y z
N MET A 1 -21.26 -15.60 5.75
CA MET A 1 -20.05 -15.56 6.63
C MET A 1 -20.50 -15.12 8.01
N ARG A 2 -19.75 -15.47 9.06
CA ARG A 2 -20.03 -14.98 10.42
C ARG A 2 -19.21 -13.70 10.63
N ASP A 3 -19.87 -12.63 11.05
CA ASP A 3 -19.23 -11.33 11.28
C ASP A 3 -18.68 -11.20 12.71
N THR A 4 -18.99 -12.16 13.59
CA THR A 4 -18.59 -12.13 15.00
C THR A 4 -17.97 -13.47 15.44
N LYS A 5 -17.05 -13.39 16.40
CA LYS A 5 -16.41 -14.57 17.00
C LYS A 5 -17.38 -15.19 18.01
N PRO A 6 -17.66 -16.51 17.92
CA PRO A 6 -18.60 -17.18 18.83
C PRO A 6 -17.98 -17.54 20.19
N TYR A 7 -16.72 -17.15 20.44
CA TYR A 7 -15.96 -17.47 21.64
C TYR A 7 -15.31 -16.19 22.21
N THR A 8 -15.07 -16.18 23.52
CA THR A 8 -14.30 -15.15 24.21
C THR A 8 -12.83 -15.53 24.28
N TRP A 9 -11.96 -14.53 24.38
CA TRP A 9 -10.54 -14.75 24.61
C TRP A 9 -10.28 -14.90 26.10
N ASP A 10 -9.64 -16.00 26.50
CA ASP A 10 -8.96 -16.11 27.78
C ASP A 10 -7.48 -15.85 27.52
N SER A 11 -7.07 -14.58 27.63
CA SER A 11 -5.74 -14.12 27.26
C SER A 11 -5.36 -12.89 28.07
N GLU A 12 -4.10 -12.87 28.52
CA GLU A 12 -3.50 -11.72 29.20
C GLU A 12 -3.27 -10.53 28.23
N HIS A 13 -3.21 -10.81 26.93
CA HIS A 13 -3.08 -9.78 25.89
C HIS A 13 -4.43 -9.21 25.48
N LYS A 14 -4.52 -7.87 25.45
CA LYS A 14 -5.72 -7.11 25.04
C LYS A 14 -6.16 -7.39 23.61
N ASP A 15 -5.22 -7.64 22.70
CA ASP A 15 -5.48 -8.10 21.33
C ASP A 15 -4.62 -9.34 21.04
N PRO A 16 -5.14 -10.55 21.33
CA PRO A 16 -4.41 -11.80 21.14
C PRO A 16 -4.12 -12.08 19.66
N VAL A 17 -4.94 -11.54 18.75
CA VAL A 17 -4.76 -11.74 17.31
C VAL A 17 -3.58 -10.91 16.82
N LEU A 18 -3.54 -9.62 17.18
CA LEU A 18 -2.42 -8.76 16.81
C LEU A 18 -1.10 -9.27 17.41
N TRP A 19 -1.11 -9.72 18.67
CA TRP A 19 0.03 -10.35 19.32
C TRP A 19 0.56 -11.55 18.52
N ASN A 20 -0.32 -12.48 18.15
CA ASN A 20 0.07 -13.66 17.38
C ASN A 20 0.58 -13.30 15.97
N HIS A 21 -0.04 -12.33 15.30
CA HIS A 21 0.47 -11.83 14.02
C HIS A 21 1.85 -11.19 14.15
N ALA A 22 2.11 -10.43 15.21
CA ALA A 22 3.41 -9.80 15.45
C ALA A 22 4.51 -10.85 15.69
N ARG A 23 4.19 -11.93 16.42
CA ARG A 23 5.10 -13.08 16.60
C ARG A 23 5.45 -13.75 15.29
N VAL A 24 4.46 -13.97 14.43
CA VAL A 24 4.67 -14.51 13.08
C VAL A 24 5.52 -13.56 12.24
N ALA A 25 5.23 -12.26 12.28
CA ALA A 25 5.97 -11.24 11.55
C ALA A 25 7.45 -11.22 11.92
N GLU A 26 7.75 -11.17 13.22
CA GLU A 26 9.12 -11.15 13.74
C GLU A 26 9.90 -12.44 13.46
N THR A 27 9.20 -13.58 13.42
CA THR A 27 9.83 -14.90 13.24
C THR A 27 10.07 -15.23 11.77
N LEU A 28 9.11 -14.95 10.89
CA LEU A 28 9.11 -15.47 9.51
C LEU A 28 9.39 -14.44 8.43
N LEU A 29 9.04 -13.16 8.60
CA LEU A 29 9.02 -12.21 7.48
C LEU A 29 10.40 -11.62 7.14
N GLY A 30 11.44 -11.86 7.94
CA GLY A 30 12.74 -11.23 7.74
C GLY A 30 12.61 -9.71 7.64
N GLU A 31 13.21 -9.09 6.62
CA GLU A 31 13.14 -7.63 6.40
C GLU A 31 11.72 -7.11 6.12
N TYR A 32 10.82 -7.96 5.60
CA TYR A 32 9.43 -7.58 5.29
C TYR A 32 8.60 -7.32 6.56
N LYS A 33 9.10 -7.68 7.74
CA LYS A 33 8.44 -7.35 9.01
C LYS A 33 8.28 -5.84 9.21
N SER A 34 9.14 -5.03 8.57
CA SER A 34 9.04 -3.56 8.58
C SER A 34 7.66 -3.06 8.10
N PHE A 35 7.05 -3.70 7.10
CA PHE A 35 5.69 -3.38 6.64
C PHE A 35 4.63 -3.63 7.71
N PHE A 36 4.76 -4.76 8.42
CA PHE A 36 3.85 -5.11 9.51
C PHE A 36 3.96 -4.11 10.67
N PHE A 37 5.19 -3.83 11.13
CA PHE A 37 5.41 -2.92 12.26
C PHE A 37 5.19 -1.45 11.91
N HIS A 38 5.25 -1.05 10.64
CA HIS A 38 4.80 0.28 10.26
C HIS A 38 3.28 0.44 10.45
N ARG A 39 2.50 -0.59 10.09
CA ARG A 39 1.04 -0.58 10.30
C ARG A 39 0.69 -0.68 11.78
N TYR A 40 1.45 -1.48 12.52
CA TYR A 40 1.21 -1.75 13.94
C TYR A 40 2.44 -1.40 14.79
N PRO A 41 2.79 -0.10 14.92
CA PRO A 41 4.03 0.33 15.56
C PRO A 41 4.11 0.05 17.06
N LYS A 42 2.98 -0.27 17.68
CA LYS A 42 2.87 -0.63 19.10
C LYS A 42 2.63 -2.12 19.32
N ALA A 43 2.69 -2.94 18.27
CA ALA A 43 2.50 -4.38 18.40
C ALA A 43 3.70 -4.98 19.13
N ASP A 44 3.41 -5.58 20.29
CA ASP A 44 4.37 -6.40 21.01
C ASP A 44 4.25 -7.86 20.54
N PHE A 45 5.37 -8.58 20.59
CA PHE A 45 5.48 -9.98 20.20
C PHE A 45 6.16 -10.84 21.29
N GLY A 46 6.71 -10.24 22.36
CA GLY A 46 7.41 -10.98 23.41
C GLY A 46 8.64 -11.75 22.91
N ASP A 47 9.03 -12.82 23.60
CA ASP A 47 10.17 -13.65 23.16
C ASP A 47 9.76 -14.66 22.07
N VAL A 48 10.55 -14.71 20.99
CA VAL A 48 10.41 -15.65 19.87
C VAL A 48 11.71 -16.40 19.57
N SER A 49 12.71 -16.35 20.47
CA SER A 49 14.03 -16.94 20.28
C SER A 49 13.96 -18.43 19.96
N ASP A 50 13.15 -19.20 20.69
CA ASP A 50 12.93 -20.63 20.42
C ASP A 50 12.38 -20.90 19.02
N ARG A 51 11.49 -20.03 18.53
CA ARG A 51 10.90 -20.17 17.18
C ARG A 51 11.94 -19.88 16.10
N LYS A 52 12.78 -18.86 16.29
CA LYS A 52 13.90 -18.57 15.38
C LYS A 52 14.93 -19.72 15.38
N ALA A 53 15.27 -20.27 16.55
CA ALA A 53 16.20 -21.39 16.68
C ALA A 53 15.70 -22.65 15.93
N ILE A 54 14.38 -22.90 15.92
CA ILE A 54 13.80 -23.98 15.11
C ILE A 54 14.03 -23.75 13.62
N LEU A 55 13.82 -22.54 13.11
CA LEU A 55 14.04 -22.22 11.70
C LEU A 55 15.50 -22.42 11.28
N GLU A 56 16.43 -22.00 12.13
CA GLU A 56 17.87 -22.19 11.92
C GLU A 56 18.25 -23.68 11.93
N LYS A 57 17.79 -24.43 12.94
CA LYS A 57 18.03 -25.88 13.06
C LYS A 57 17.52 -26.66 11.85
N LEU A 58 16.35 -26.29 11.34
CA LEU A 58 15.74 -26.92 10.16
C LEU A 58 16.28 -26.38 8.83
N LYS A 59 17.19 -25.39 8.86
CA LYS A 59 17.76 -24.74 7.67
C LYS A 59 16.67 -24.21 6.73
N CYS A 60 15.65 -23.58 7.28
CA CYS A 60 14.53 -23.06 6.51
C CYS A 60 14.98 -21.95 5.54
N HIS A 61 14.32 -21.87 4.38
CA HIS A 61 14.47 -20.74 3.47
C HIS A 61 13.87 -19.45 4.07
N ASN A 62 14.42 -18.29 3.70
CA ASN A 62 13.92 -16.99 4.15
C ASN A 62 12.65 -16.56 3.38
N PHE A 63 12.00 -15.48 3.86
CA PHE A 63 10.75 -15.01 3.25
C PHE A 63 10.91 -14.49 1.81
N THR A 64 12.05 -13.89 1.48
CA THR A 64 12.36 -13.48 0.10
C THR A 64 12.35 -14.66 -0.85
N TRP A 65 12.93 -15.80 -0.44
CA TRP A 65 12.87 -17.04 -1.21
C TRP A 65 11.43 -17.53 -1.36
N TYR A 66 10.62 -17.48 -0.29
CA TYR A 66 9.21 -17.85 -0.35
C TYR A 66 8.42 -17.02 -1.38
N LEU A 67 8.56 -15.69 -1.35
CA LEU A 67 7.91 -14.81 -2.33
C LEU A 67 8.38 -15.10 -3.76
N ARG A 68 9.65 -15.43 -3.98
CA ARG A 68 10.17 -15.67 -5.33
C ARG A 68 9.84 -17.06 -5.89
N ASN A 69 9.70 -18.08 -5.05
CA ASN A 69 9.61 -19.47 -5.49
C ASN A 69 8.25 -20.12 -5.22
N ILE A 70 7.54 -19.69 -4.16
CA ILE A 70 6.28 -20.30 -3.73
C ILE A 70 5.08 -19.40 -4.03
N ASN A 71 5.22 -18.08 -3.89
CA ASN A 71 4.16 -17.11 -4.15
C ASN A 71 4.63 -15.93 -5.04
N PRO A 72 5.16 -16.20 -6.25
CA PRO A 72 5.73 -15.18 -7.14
C PRO A 72 4.70 -14.19 -7.70
N GLU A 73 3.42 -14.51 -7.64
CA GLU A 73 2.34 -13.64 -8.07
C GLU A 73 2.03 -12.53 -7.07
N GLN A 74 2.37 -12.73 -5.79
CA GLN A 74 2.12 -11.76 -4.73
C GLN A 74 2.92 -10.49 -5.02
N PHE A 75 2.28 -9.34 -4.86
CA PHE A 75 2.98 -8.07 -4.93
C PHE A 75 4.10 -8.05 -3.88
N ASP A 76 5.31 -7.77 -4.34
CA ASP A 76 6.53 -7.63 -3.53
C ASP A 76 6.84 -6.13 -3.36
N PRO A 77 6.53 -5.53 -2.20
CA PRO A 77 6.77 -4.12 -1.96
C PRO A 77 8.24 -3.71 -2.07
N ALA A 78 9.17 -4.65 -1.89
CA ALA A 78 10.61 -4.42 -2.05
C ALA A 78 11.01 -4.04 -3.48
N LYS A 79 10.18 -4.42 -4.46
CA LYS A 79 10.42 -4.17 -5.89
C LYS A 79 9.64 -2.98 -6.43
N ALA A 80 8.92 -2.24 -5.59
CA ALA A 80 8.20 -1.07 -6.02
C ALA A 80 9.16 -0.03 -6.62
N LYS A 81 8.82 0.50 -7.80
CA LYS A 81 9.59 1.58 -8.46
C LYS A 81 9.52 2.87 -7.65
N MET A 82 8.37 3.12 -7.03
CA MET A 82 8.10 4.31 -6.21
C MET A 82 7.20 3.90 -5.05
N THR A 83 7.42 4.50 -3.88
CA THR A 83 6.63 4.23 -2.68
C THR A 83 6.42 5.53 -1.89
N GLY A 84 5.34 5.59 -1.11
CA GLY A 84 5.09 6.64 -0.15
C GLY A 84 3.77 7.35 -0.37
N ARG A 85 3.71 8.61 0.06
CA ARG A 85 2.53 9.45 -0.10
C ARG A 85 2.54 10.12 -1.46
N ILE A 86 1.36 10.29 -2.05
CA ILE A 86 1.20 11.03 -3.29
C ILE A 86 0.56 12.38 -2.94
N ARG A 87 1.33 13.46 -3.01
CA ARG A 87 0.95 14.79 -2.53
C ARG A 87 0.81 15.77 -3.69
N ASN A 88 -0.26 16.56 -3.70
CA ASN A 88 -0.35 17.70 -4.59
C ASN A 88 0.48 18.88 -4.01
N PRO A 89 1.51 19.38 -4.72
CA PRO A 89 2.45 20.34 -4.15
C PRO A 89 1.85 21.72 -3.87
N THR A 90 0.80 22.11 -4.60
CA THR A 90 0.16 23.42 -4.46
C THR A 90 -0.83 23.49 -3.31
N SER A 91 -1.56 22.40 -3.05
CA SER A 91 -2.57 22.36 -1.99
C SER A 91 -2.10 21.71 -0.69
N ASP A 92 -0.97 21.00 -0.73
CA ASP A 92 -0.43 20.18 0.35
C ASP A 92 -1.35 19.02 0.81
N LEU A 93 -2.32 18.65 -0.04
CA LEU A 93 -3.19 17.49 0.19
C LEU A 93 -2.59 16.22 -0.41
N CYS A 94 -2.80 15.10 0.27
CA CYS A 94 -2.37 13.78 -0.17
C CYS A 94 -3.54 12.96 -0.72
N LEU A 95 -3.26 12.12 -1.72
CA LEU A 95 -4.17 11.06 -2.12
C LEU A 95 -4.34 10.09 -0.95
N ASP A 96 -5.60 9.78 -0.71
CA ASP A 96 -6.05 9.02 0.43
C ASP A 96 -7.19 8.10 -0.02
N VAL A 97 -7.53 7.09 0.77
CA VAL A 97 -8.69 6.24 0.55
C VAL A 97 -9.70 6.42 1.67
N ASN A 98 -10.98 6.36 1.32
CA ASN A 98 -12.01 6.33 2.35
C ASN A 98 -11.91 5.06 3.20
N GLU A 99 -12.56 5.05 4.37
CA GLU A 99 -12.50 3.93 5.33
C GLU A 99 -12.95 2.58 4.75
N GLU A 100 -13.79 2.60 3.71
CA GLU A 100 -14.24 1.40 2.99
C GLU A 100 -13.24 0.88 1.94
N PHE A 101 -12.15 1.61 1.68
CA PHE A 101 -11.17 1.31 0.62
C PHE A 101 -11.81 1.16 -0.78
N ARG A 102 -12.75 2.04 -1.13
CA ARG A 102 -13.50 2.00 -2.39
C ARG A 102 -13.34 3.24 -3.26
N LYS A 103 -12.92 4.36 -2.66
CA LYS A 103 -12.87 5.67 -3.31
C LYS A 103 -11.60 6.42 -2.94
N ILE A 104 -11.01 7.06 -3.94
CA ILE A 104 -9.92 8.02 -3.77
C ILE A 104 -10.49 9.34 -3.27
N VAL A 105 -9.95 9.83 -2.16
CA VAL A 105 -10.23 11.14 -1.55
C VAL A 105 -8.92 11.91 -1.36
N VAL A 106 -8.98 13.15 -0.90
CA VAL A 106 -7.80 14.02 -0.70
C VAL A 106 -7.84 14.69 0.67
N ASN A 107 -6.97 14.26 1.57
CA ASN A 107 -6.93 14.76 2.93
C ASN A 107 -5.58 15.42 3.24
N PRO A 108 -5.47 16.16 4.36
CA PRO A 108 -4.17 16.56 4.89
C PRO A 108 -3.23 15.36 4.98
N CYS A 109 -1.99 15.55 4.53
CA CYS A 109 -0.99 14.50 4.57
C CYS A 109 -0.70 14.07 6.01
N HIS A 110 -0.65 12.77 6.28
CA HIS A 110 -0.40 12.25 7.61
C HIS A 110 0.37 10.93 7.60
N ASP A 111 1.04 10.62 8.70
CA ASP A 111 1.91 9.44 8.84
C ASP A 111 1.18 8.21 9.40
N ARG A 112 -0.16 8.24 9.43
CA ARG A 112 -0.95 7.06 9.86
C ARG A 112 -0.80 5.85 8.94
N GLY A 113 -0.14 6.00 7.78
CA GLY A 113 0.28 4.93 6.87
C GLY A 113 -0.86 4.19 6.16
N GLU A 114 -1.95 3.89 6.85
CA GLU A 114 -2.96 2.93 6.41
C GLU A 114 -3.68 3.30 5.14
N PHE A 115 -3.92 4.59 4.92
CA PHE A 115 -4.80 5.07 3.86
C PHE A 115 -4.08 5.93 2.79
N GLN A 116 -2.90 6.48 3.12
CA GLN A 116 -2.12 7.37 2.25
C GLN A 116 -0.81 6.77 1.74
N LEU A 117 -0.54 5.50 2.04
CA LEU A 117 0.61 4.78 1.50
C LEU A 117 0.25 4.17 0.15
N TRP A 118 1.09 4.44 -0.85
CA TRP A 118 0.94 3.96 -2.21
C TRP A 118 2.24 3.34 -2.71
N PHE A 119 2.12 2.35 -3.60
CA PHE A 119 3.24 1.76 -4.31
C PHE A 119 2.99 1.84 -5.82
N TYR A 120 4.01 2.22 -6.59
CA TYR A 120 4.03 2.05 -8.03
C TYR A 120 4.88 0.84 -8.38
N THR A 121 4.29 -0.16 -9.02
CA THR A 121 4.90 -1.49 -9.18
C THR A 121 5.69 -1.64 -10.48
N GLU A 122 6.50 -2.69 -10.59
CA GLU A 122 7.19 -3.05 -11.84
C GLU A 122 6.20 -3.29 -12.99
N LYS A 123 4.99 -3.75 -12.66
CA LYS A 123 3.87 -4.01 -13.56
C LYS A 123 3.06 -2.76 -13.93
N GLU A 124 3.56 -1.58 -13.56
CA GLU A 124 2.96 -0.28 -13.87
C GLU A 124 1.54 -0.10 -13.29
N GLU A 125 1.33 -0.60 -12.08
CA GLU A 125 0.07 -0.44 -11.32
C GLU A 125 0.31 0.47 -10.11
N ILE A 126 -0.72 1.19 -9.67
CA ILE A 126 -0.69 1.99 -8.43
C ILE A 126 -1.46 1.24 -7.34
N HIS A 127 -0.73 0.63 -6.42
CA HIS A 127 -1.24 -0.19 -5.32
C HIS A 127 -1.45 0.64 -4.07
N GLN A 128 -2.54 0.35 -3.36
CA GLN A 128 -2.79 0.82 -2.00
C GLN A 128 -1.90 0.02 -1.03
N GLY A 129 -1.35 0.69 -0.01
CA GLY A 129 -0.22 0.16 0.74
C GLY A 129 -0.45 -1.09 1.59
N TYR A 130 -1.67 -1.36 2.06
CA TYR A 130 -1.96 -2.47 2.97
C TYR A 130 -3.07 -3.40 2.52
N GLN A 131 -3.85 -2.96 1.54
CA GLN A 131 -4.88 -3.77 0.92
C GLN A 131 -4.39 -4.23 -0.44
N ASN A 132 -4.83 -5.40 -0.87
CA ASN A 132 -4.60 -5.86 -2.25
C ASN A 132 -5.54 -5.11 -3.21
N LYS A 133 -5.39 -3.78 -3.25
CA LYS A 133 -6.27 -2.84 -3.94
C LYS A 133 -5.45 -1.91 -4.82
N CYS A 134 -5.94 -1.66 -6.02
CA CYS A 134 -5.26 -0.90 -7.06
C CYS A 134 -6.15 0.23 -7.57
N PHE A 135 -5.52 1.28 -8.10
CA PHE A 135 -6.23 2.25 -8.93
C PHE A 135 -6.91 1.52 -10.08
N ASP A 136 -8.19 1.82 -10.31
CA ASP A 136 -8.98 1.17 -11.34
C ASP A 136 -9.85 2.18 -12.11
N SER A 137 -9.65 2.25 -13.42
CA SER A 137 -10.43 3.12 -14.31
C SER A 137 -11.71 2.47 -14.87
N GLU A 138 -12.14 1.31 -14.35
CA GLU A 138 -13.31 0.55 -14.83
C GLU A 138 -14.63 1.31 -14.67
N LYS A 139 -14.77 2.16 -13.65
CA LYS A 139 -16.01 2.94 -13.36
C LYS A 139 -16.39 3.98 -14.44
N ARG A 140 -15.69 3.98 -15.58
CA ARG A 140 -15.70 4.99 -16.64
C ARG A 140 -15.25 6.35 -16.09
N MET A 141 -14.26 6.93 -16.75
CA MET A 141 -13.79 8.28 -16.42
C MET A 141 -14.99 9.27 -16.38
N PRO A 142 -15.01 10.23 -15.43
CA PRO A 142 -13.84 10.79 -14.76
C PRO A 142 -13.45 10.13 -13.43
N GLU A 143 -14.24 9.20 -12.87
CA GLU A 143 -13.93 8.62 -11.57
C GLU A 143 -12.89 7.49 -11.69
N ILE A 144 -11.92 7.47 -10.78
CA ILE A 144 -11.04 6.31 -10.55
C ILE A 144 -11.48 5.65 -9.24
N GLY A 145 -11.68 4.33 -9.30
CA GLY A 145 -11.97 3.50 -8.14
C GLY A 145 -10.70 2.94 -7.50
N ILE A 146 -10.88 2.36 -6.31
CA ILE A 146 -9.90 1.50 -5.64
C ILE A 146 -10.53 0.11 -5.61
N GLU A 147 -10.03 -0.81 -6.44
CA GLU A 147 -10.60 -2.15 -6.61
C GLU A 147 -9.56 -3.24 -6.40
N GLN A 148 -9.99 -4.49 -6.26
CA GLN A 148 -9.08 -5.63 -6.07
C GLN A 148 -8.04 -5.65 -7.20
N CYS A 149 -6.74 -5.71 -6.88
CA CYS A 149 -5.71 -5.81 -7.91
C CYS A 149 -5.92 -7.09 -8.73
N ARG A 150 -6.06 -6.95 -10.05
CA ARG A 150 -6.35 -8.04 -11.00
C ARG A 150 -5.08 -8.42 -11.75
N ARG A 151 -5.01 -9.67 -12.18
CA ARG A 151 -3.89 -10.18 -13.01
C ARG A 151 -3.93 -9.66 -14.46
N ASN A 152 -5.09 -9.18 -14.91
CA ASN A 152 -5.28 -8.65 -16.26
C ASN A 152 -5.22 -7.12 -16.20
N TYR A 153 -4.08 -6.58 -16.60
CA TYR A 153 -3.66 -5.18 -16.44
C TYR A 153 -4.69 -4.13 -16.88
N GLY A 154 -5.46 -4.37 -17.95
CA GLY A 154 -6.59 -3.57 -18.45
C GLY A 154 -6.81 -2.18 -17.82
N THR A 155 -7.84 -2.06 -16.98
CA THR A 155 -8.23 -0.79 -16.35
C THR A 155 -7.33 -0.37 -15.19
N GLN A 156 -6.42 -1.24 -14.72
CA GLN A 156 -5.50 -1.01 -13.61
C GLN A 156 -4.05 -0.69 -14.05
N HIS A 157 -3.80 -0.70 -15.36
CA HIS A 157 -2.51 -0.38 -15.95
C HIS A 157 -2.35 1.15 -16.08
N TYR A 158 -1.29 1.68 -15.48
CA TYR A 158 -0.89 3.09 -15.52
C TYR A 158 0.56 3.17 -16.01
N PRO A 159 0.78 3.10 -17.33
CA PRO A 159 2.13 3.01 -17.90
C PRO A 159 2.92 4.31 -17.71
N ASN A 160 4.25 4.19 -17.71
CA ASN A 160 5.18 5.33 -17.79
C ASN A 160 5.01 6.38 -16.67
N GLN A 161 4.56 6.01 -15.46
CA GLN A 161 4.58 6.95 -14.34
C GLN A 161 6.03 7.18 -13.92
N SER A 162 6.36 8.45 -13.66
CA SER A 162 7.73 8.84 -13.30
C SER A 162 7.73 9.97 -12.30
N LEU A 163 8.72 9.98 -11.42
CA LEU A 163 9.02 11.12 -10.55
C LEU A 163 9.24 12.43 -11.34
N LYS A 164 9.68 12.34 -12.61
CA LYS A 164 9.96 13.51 -13.45
C LYS A 164 8.69 14.17 -14.01
N SER A 165 7.68 13.39 -14.40
CA SER A 165 6.47 13.96 -15.01
C SER A 165 5.59 14.64 -13.98
N ARG A 166 5.66 14.24 -12.70
CA ARG A 166 4.78 14.72 -11.61
C ARG A 166 3.29 14.62 -11.95
N GLU A 167 2.92 13.76 -12.89
CA GLU A 167 1.53 13.52 -13.28
C GLU A 167 1.19 12.07 -12.96
N ILE A 168 -0.07 11.82 -12.60
CA ILE A 168 -0.65 10.47 -12.65
C ILE A 168 -1.53 10.40 -13.87
N ARG A 169 -1.02 9.78 -14.94
CA ARG A 169 -1.61 9.83 -16.27
C ARG A 169 -2.13 8.47 -16.73
N LYS A 170 -3.29 8.47 -17.40
CA LYS A 170 -3.82 7.34 -18.17
C LYS A 170 -4.37 7.88 -19.48
N ASP A 171 -3.79 7.45 -20.60
CA ASP A 171 -4.11 7.93 -21.95
C ASP A 171 -3.91 9.46 -22.10
N ASP A 172 -4.95 10.21 -22.46
CA ASP A 172 -4.96 11.67 -22.58
C ASP A 172 -5.42 12.38 -21.30
N LYS A 173 -5.59 11.63 -20.20
CA LYS A 173 -6.13 12.14 -18.94
C LYS A 173 -5.15 12.05 -17.79
N CYS A 174 -5.20 13.08 -16.95
CA CYS A 174 -4.36 13.26 -15.79
C CYS A 174 -5.24 13.35 -14.55
N LEU A 175 -4.81 12.69 -13.47
CA LEU A 175 -5.47 12.77 -12.18
C LEU A 175 -5.45 14.23 -11.73
N THR A 176 -6.63 14.79 -11.50
CA THR A 176 -6.81 16.21 -11.20
C THR A 176 -7.48 16.36 -9.84
N LEU A 177 -6.87 17.16 -8.98
CA LEU A 177 -7.40 17.55 -7.69
C LEU A 177 -8.67 18.40 -7.85
N GLU A 178 -9.74 18.02 -7.15
CA GLU A 178 -10.92 18.87 -6.92
C GLU A 178 -11.06 19.15 -5.42
N LYS A 179 -10.20 20.06 -4.91
CA LYS A 179 -10.05 20.39 -3.48
C LYS A 179 -11.39 20.57 -2.76
N TYR A 180 -12.28 21.41 -3.29
CA TYR A 180 -13.57 21.72 -2.66
C TYR A 180 -14.57 20.56 -2.64
N ARG A 181 -14.33 19.50 -3.40
CA ARG A 181 -15.15 18.29 -3.44
C ARG A 181 -14.49 17.10 -2.73
N ASN A 182 -13.33 17.32 -2.10
CA ASN A 182 -12.53 16.28 -1.44
C ASN A 182 -12.37 15.02 -2.32
N ARG A 183 -11.95 15.19 -3.58
CA ARG A 183 -11.70 14.08 -4.49
C ARG A 183 -10.60 14.39 -5.51
N ALA A 184 -10.09 13.35 -6.13
CA ALA A 184 -9.26 13.43 -7.33
C ALA A 184 -9.95 12.64 -8.46
N ILE A 185 -9.99 13.22 -9.66
CA ILE A 185 -10.68 12.63 -10.82
C ILE A 185 -9.85 12.79 -12.10
N MET A 186 -10.06 11.95 -13.10
CA MET A 186 -9.38 12.04 -14.39
C MET A 186 -10.00 13.11 -15.28
N LYS A 187 -9.24 14.14 -15.61
CA LYS A 187 -9.58 15.15 -16.62
C LYS A 187 -8.53 15.15 -17.72
N ARG A 188 -8.84 15.77 -18.86
CA ARG A 188 -7.87 15.98 -19.94
C ARG A 188 -6.60 16.63 -19.37
N CYS A 189 -5.43 16.11 -19.73
CA CYS A 189 -4.16 16.68 -19.30
C CYS A 189 -4.02 18.13 -19.80
N ARG A 190 -3.49 19.00 -18.95
CA ARG A 190 -3.24 20.41 -19.23
C ARG A 190 -1.84 20.77 -18.76
N ASP A 191 -1.05 21.33 -19.67
CA ASP A 191 0.29 21.78 -19.35
C ASP A 191 0.23 22.82 -18.22
N GLN A 192 1.11 22.65 -17.23
CA GLN A 192 1.27 23.57 -16.09
C GLN A 192 0.01 23.74 -15.22
N ASP A 193 -0.93 22.77 -15.21
CA ASP A 193 -2.05 22.79 -14.27
C ASP A 193 -1.59 22.30 -12.88
N PRO A 194 -1.51 23.19 -11.87
CA PRO A 194 -1.04 22.81 -10.53
C PRO A 194 -1.93 21.77 -9.85
N ASN A 195 -3.19 21.60 -10.28
CA ASN A 195 -4.09 20.57 -9.74
C ASN A 195 -3.82 19.19 -10.35
N GLN A 196 -3.02 19.09 -11.41
CA GLN A 196 -2.61 17.83 -12.04
C GLN A 196 -1.21 17.37 -11.61
N GLU A 197 -0.55 18.16 -10.77
CA GLU A 197 0.74 17.80 -10.18
C GLU A 197 0.59 16.90 -8.95
N TRP A 198 1.40 15.85 -8.90
CA TRP A 198 1.49 14.86 -7.84
C TRP A 198 2.95 14.49 -7.60
N VAL A 199 3.43 14.78 -6.40
CA VAL A 199 4.78 14.43 -5.95
C VAL A 199 4.69 13.22 -5.04
N TRP A 200 5.48 12.21 -5.36
CA TRP A 200 5.68 11.08 -4.48
C TRP A 200 6.65 11.50 -3.40
N ASN A 201 6.13 11.74 -2.22
CA ASN A 201 6.93 12.00 -1.04
C ASN A 201 7.25 10.65 -0.42
N ASP A 202 8.47 10.20 -0.69
CA ASP A 202 9.09 9.05 -0.05
C ASP A 202 9.34 9.40 1.41
N GLY A 203 8.28 9.36 2.21
CA GLY A 203 8.33 9.63 3.64
C GLY A 203 9.01 8.50 4.37
N SER A 204 10.19 8.05 3.93
CA SER A 204 11.03 7.06 4.60
C SER A 204 10.22 5.88 5.16
N PHE A 205 9.18 5.44 4.43
CA PHE A 205 8.20 4.51 4.98
C PHE A 205 8.84 3.14 5.18
N PHE A 206 9.67 2.73 4.21
CA PHE A 206 10.39 1.47 4.21
C PHE A 206 11.75 1.67 3.55
N LYS A 207 12.83 1.61 4.33
CA LYS A 207 14.16 1.35 3.77
C LYS A 207 14.40 -0.14 3.87
N LEU A 208 13.93 -0.89 2.87
CA LEU A 208 14.42 -2.25 2.71
C LEU A 208 15.83 -2.13 2.16
N ASN A 209 16.82 -2.57 2.93
CA ASN A 209 18.19 -2.65 2.43
C ASN A 209 18.21 -3.74 1.34
N GLY A 210 18.51 -3.32 0.11
CA GLY A 210 18.72 -4.21 -1.02
C GLY A 210 20.01 -5.01 -0.91
#